data_AF-A0A971X041-F1
#
_entry.id   AF-A0A971X041-F1
#
_cell.length_a   1.000
_cell.length_b   1.000
_cell.length_c   1.000
_cell.angle_alpha   90.00
_cell.angle_beta   90.00
_cell.angle_gamma   90.00
#
_symmetry.space_group_name_H-M   'P 1'
#
loop_
_entity.id
_entity.type
_entity.pdbx_description
1 polymer ?
#
loop_
_entity_poly.entity_id
_entity_poly.type
_entity_poly.pdbx_seq_one_letter_code
_entity_poly.pdbx_strand_id
1 'polypeptide(L)'
;MVTIGFKPQRVRALGWVLVVFCSVLLGACGVTQSVGSGTAAMAEAVFYKKVKVLHLDLSARKTANTDALGVPLSTMVRVYQLRDMKAFAAAEYGALLSTDSHVLDADLLVQNDIYLRPGESYSLSVPLNKETQFVAVTAMFRNPDLTRDSWRVVLAKSELDPDLPRSLILLNQQLLLRDLKE
;
A
#
# COMPACT_ATOMS: atom_id res chain seq x y z
N MET A 1 59.83 -86.71 -29.77
CA MET A 1 59.45 -86.43 -28.36
C MET A 1 59.52 -84.91 -28.21
N VAL A 2 58.48 -84.15 -27.89
CA VAL A 2 57.22 -84.39 -27.18
C VAL A 2 56.12 -83.52 -27.84
N THR A 3 54.95 -84.11 -28.05
CA THR A 3 53.70 -83.46 -28.45
C THR A 3 53.03 -82.83 -27.23
N ILE A 4 52.56 -81.57 -27.35
CA ILE A 4 51.59 -81.00 -26.40
C ILE A 4 50.50 -80.31 -27.23
N GLY A 5 49.30 -80.89 -27.20
CA GLY A 5 48.09 -80.28 -27.72
C GLY A 5 47.37 -79.48 -26.63
N PHE A 6 46.64 -78.43 -27.03
CA PHE A 6 45.64 -77.81 -26.19
C PHE A 6 44.40 -77.42 -27.01
N LYS A 7 43.23 -77.79 -26.47
CA LYS A 7 41.88 -77.72 -27.04
C LYS A 7 41.36 -76.27 -27.23
N PRO A 8 40.39 -76.03 -28.13
CA PRO A 8 39.72 -74.74 -28.24
C PRO A 8 38.60 -74.61 -27.20
N GLN A 9 38.61 -73.52 -26.42
CA GLN A 9 37.47 -73.16 -25.56
C GLN A 9 36.55 -72.17 -26.27
N ARG A 10 35.33 -72.64 -26.55
CA ARG A 10 34.18 -71.79 -26.87
C ARG A 10 33.70 -71.11 -25.58
N VAL A 11 33.67 -69.78 -25.57
CA VAL A 11 32.95 -68.97 -24.57
C VAL A 11 31.99 -68.09 -25.37
N ARG A 12 30.79 -68.62 -25.65
CA ARG A 12 29.51 -68.31 -25.00
C ARG A 12 29.10 -66.85 -25.14
N ALA A 13 28.10 -66.67 -26.00
CA ALA A 13 27.18 -65.56 -26.11
C ALA A 13 26.96 -64.81 -24.78
N LEU A 14 27.56 -63.63 -24.66
CA LEU A 14 27.30 -62.67 -23.59
C LEU A 14 27.36 -61.26 -24.19
N GLY A 15 26.71 -61.05 -25.34
CA GLY A 15 26.74 -59.78 -26.07
C GLY A 15 25.38 -59.12 -26.26
N TRP A 16 24.29 -59.71 -25.78
CA TRP A 16 22.94 -59.33 -26.19
C TRP A 16 22.02 -58.83 -25.06
N VAL A 17 22.51 -58.70 -23.83
CA VAL A 17 21.70 -58.18 -22.70
C VAL A 17 21.99 -56.70 -22.39
N LEU A 18 23.06 -56.12 -22.95
CA LEU A 18 23.49 -54.75 -22.62
C LEU A 18 23.03 -53.67 -23.61
N VAL A 19 22.13 -53.97 -24.56
CA VAL A 19 21.64 -52.99 -25.56
C VAL A 19 20.19 -52.54 -25.30
N VAL A 20 19.44 -53.19 -24.40
CA VAL A 20 18.02 -52.83 -24.16
C VAL A 20 17.81 -51.90 -22.96
N PHE A 21 18.85 -51.59 -22.18
CA PHE A 21 18.69 -50.74 -20.97
C PHE A 21 19.02 -49.24 -21.19
N CYS A 22 19.21 -48.79 -22.44
CA CYS A 22 19.63 -47.41 -22.74
C CYS A 22 18.66 -46.63 -23.65
N SER A 23 17.39 -47.06 -23.76
CA SER A 23 16.37 -46.38 -24.58
C SER A 23 15.20 -45.77 -23.78
N VAL A 24 15.28 -45.73 -22.44
CA VAL A 24 14.21 -45.15 -21.58
C VAL A 24 14.65 -43.89 -20.83
N LEU A 25 15.75 -43.23 -21.24
CA LEU A 25 16.25 -42.00 -20.59
C LEU A 25 16.26 -40.77 -21.51
N LEU A 26 15.37 -40.71 -22.49
CA LEU A 26 15.17 -39.53 -23.35
C LEU A 26 13.67 -39.23 -23.45
N GLY A 27 13.14 -38.45 -22.50
CA GLY A 27 11.72 -38.07 -22.53
C GLY A 27 11.20 -37.20 -21.38
N ALA A 28 12.07 -36.65 -20.53
CA ALA A 28 11.67 -35.74 -19.45
C ALA A 28 12.27 -34.34 -19.69
N CYS A 29 11.86 -33.70 -20.79
CA CYS A 29 11.97 -32.25 -20.97
C CYS A 29 10.61 -31.74 -21.44
N GLY A 30 10.04 -30.82 -20.68
CA GLY A 30 8.66 -30.33 -20.87
C GLY A 30 7.72 -31.12 -19.95
N VAL A 31 7.13 -30.56 -18.91
CA VAL A 31 6.56 -29.23 -18.79
C VAL A 31 6.58 -28.88 -17.30
N THR A 32 7.53 -28.05 -16.85
CA THR A 32 7.33 -27.29 -15.61
C THR A 32 6.56 -26.03 -16.01
N GLN A 33 5.26 -26.20 -16.27
CA GLN A 33 4.38 -25.06 -16.44
C GLN A 33 4.34 -24.36 -15.09
N SER A 34 4.66 -23.07 -15.12
CA SER A 34 4.38 -22.11 -14.06
C SER A 34 2.86 -22.02 -13.85
N VAL A 35 2.27 -23.01 -13.16
CA VAL A 35 0.84 -22.97 -12.75
C VAL A 35 0.65 -22.28 -11.39
N GLY A 36 1.75 -21.91 -10.71
CA GLY A 36 1.70 -21.29 -9.39
C GLY A 36 1.23 -19.84 -9.37
N SER A 37 1.23 -19.13 -10.50
CA SER A 37 0.89 -17.70 -10.52
C SER A 37 -0.61 -17.42 -10.39
N GLY A 38 -1.48 -18.31 -10.88
CA GLY A 38 -2.93 -18.12 -10.83
C GLY A 38 -3.52 -18.36 -9.43
N THR A 39 -3.17 -19.49 -8.80
CA THR A 39 -3.70 -19.86 -7.47
C THR A 39 -3.05 -19.06 -6.34
N ALA A 40 -1.76 -18.72 -6.44
CA ALA A 40 -1.09 -17.88 -5.44
C ALA A 40 -1.59 -16.42 -5.49
N ALA A 41 -1.80 -15.84 -6.68
CA ALA A 41 -2.35 -14.50 -6.80
C ALA A 41 -3.80 -14.40 -6.30
N MET A 42 -4.60 -15.45 -6.49
CA MET A 42 -5.95 -15.53 -5.93
C MET A 42 -5.94 -15.73 -4.41
N ALA A 43 -5.04 -16.54 -3.87
CA ALA A 43 -4.87 -16.67 -2.42
C ALA A 43 -4.40 -15.34 -1.78
N GLU A 44 -3.42 -14.66 -2.37
CA GLU A 44 -2.93 -13.39 -1.86
C GLU A 44 -3.99 -12.28 -1.91
N ALA A 45 -4.83 -12.24 -2.95
CA ALA A 45 -5.92 -11.27 -3.08
C ALA A 45 -7.04 -11.47 -2.06
N VAL A 46 -7.27 -12.71 -1.61
CA VAL A 46 -8.30 -13.04 -0.61
C VAL A 46 -7.78 -12.85 0.82
N PHE A 47 -6.49 -13.12 1.08
CA PHE A 47 -5.91 -13.03 2.42
C PHE A 47 -5.26 -11.66 2.75
N TYR A 48 -4.90 -10.86 1.74
CA TYR A 48 -4.38 -9.51 1.90
C TYR A 48 -5.10 -8.54 0.95
N LYS A 49 -6.23 -8.00 1.40
CA LYS A 49 -7.00 -7.01 0.65
C LYS A 49 -6.16 -5.75 0.45
N LYS A 50 -5.54 -5.59 -0.72
CA LYS A 50 -4.65 -4.46 -1.04
C LYS A 50 -5.45 -3.17 -1.20
N VAL A 51 -5.21 -2.18 -0.35
CA VAL A 51 -5.75 -0.83 -0.49
C VAL A 51 -5.12 -0.14 -1.69
N LYS A 52 -5.91 0.06 -2.75
CA LYS A 52 -5.48 0.71 -4.01
C LYS A 52 -6.07 2.10 -4.20
N VAL A 53 -7.15 2.40 -3.52
CA VAL A 53 -7.86 3.68 -3.58
C VAL A 53 -7.97 4.20 -2.15
N LEU A 54 -7.67 5.48 -1.97
CA LEU A 54 -7.89 6.20 -0.73
C LEU A 54 -9.33 6.69 -0.72
N HIS A 55 -10.11 6.23 0.26
CA HIS A 55 -11.47 6.70 0.52
C HIS A 55 -11.48 7.52 1.81
N LEU A 56 -11.81 8.81 1.70
CA LEU A 56 -12.02 9.70 2.85
C LEU A 56 -13.37 10.38 2.74
N ASP A 57 -14.12 10.43 3.85
CA ASP A 57 -15.30 11.27 3.98
C ASP A 57 -14.96 12.46 4.86
N LEU A 58 -14.94 13.64 4.27
CA LEU A 58 -14.65 14.90 4.94
C LEU A 58 -15.97 15.63 5.20
N SER A 59 -16.15 16.18 6.40
CA SER A 59 -17.33 17.00 6.69
C SER A 59 -16.97 18.18 7.58
N ALA A 60 -17.51 19.35 7.26
CA ALA A 60 -17.38 20.55 8.07
C ALA A 60 -18.69 20.82 8.80
N ARG A 61 -18.64 20.91 10.12
CA ARG A 61 -19.80 21.39 10.91
C ARG A 61 -20.06 22.85 10.59
N LYS A 62 -21.30 23.31 10.82
CA LYS A 62 -21.70 24.70 10.60
C LYS A 62 -20.89 25.72 11.42
N THR A 63 -20.22 25.27 12.49
CA THR A 63 -19.37 26.08 13.37
C THR A 63 -17.88 25.89 13.09
N ALA A 64 -17.49 25.25 11.98
CA ALA A 64 -16.08 25.05 11.66
C ALA A 64 -15.39 26.38 11.32
N ASN A 65 -14.12 26.49 11.70
CA ASN A 65 -13.20 27.56 11.32
C ASN A 65 -13.74 28.98 11.55
N THR A 66 -14.15 29.30 12.78
CA THR A 66 -14.76 30.60 13.07
C THR A 66 -13.73 31.72 13.23
N ASP A 67 -14.13 32.94 12.91
CA ASP A 67 -13.38 34.13 13.29
C ASP A 67 -13.58 34.54 14.77
N ALA A 68 -12.97 35.67 15.17
CA ALA A 68 -13.08 36.20 16.52
C ALA A 68 -14.51 36.63 16.91
N LEU A 69 -15.41 36.83 15.95
CA LEU A 69 -16.82 37.13 16.16
C LEU A 69 -17.70 35.86 16.12
N GLY A 70 -17.11 34.69 15.92
CA GLY A 70 -17.82 33.42 15.81
C GLY A 70 -18.41 33.16 14.42
N VAL A 71 -18.05 33.95 13.40
CA VAL A 71 -18.54 33.75 12.03
C VAL A 71 -17.82 32.55 11.39
N PRO A 72 -18.53 31.49 10.98
CA PRO A 72 -17.93 30.31 10.36
C PRO A 72 -17.30 30.62 9.00
N LEU A 73 -16.12 30.07 8.71
CA LEU A 73 -15.39 30.29 7.47
C LEU A 73 -15.15 29.00 6.71
N SER A 74 -14.98 29.11 5.38
CA SER A 74 -14.49 27.99 4.58
C SER A 74 -13.11 27.54 5.06
N THR A 75 -12.83 26.24 4.96
CA THR A 75 -11.58 25.64 5.41
C THR A 75 -10.94 24.84 4.29
N MET A 76 -9.64 25.07 4.07
CA MET A 76 -8.85 24.19 3.21
C MET A 76 -8.43 22.95 4.00
N VAL A 77 -8.80 21.78 3.51
CA VAL A 77 -8.31 20.48 3.97
C VAL A 77 -7.31 19.98 2.96
N ARG A 78 -6.09 19.72 3.39
CA ARG A 78 -5.02 19.18 2.55
C ARG A 78 -4.69 17.77 2.96
N VAL A 79 -4.74 16.87 1.98
CA VAL A 79 -4.49 15.44 2.12
C VAL A 79 -3.19 15.11 1.41
N TYR A 80 -2.25 14.53 2.15
CA TYR A 80 -0.95 14.10 1.67
C TYR A 80 -0.87 12.58 1.68
N GLN A 81 -0.31 12.02 0.63
CA GLN A 81 0.19 10.65 0.64
C GLN A 81 1.71 10.71 0.81
N LEU A 82 2.23 10.01 1.82
CA LEU A 82 3.62 10.12 2.26
C LEU A 82 4.34 8.76 2.26
N ARG A 83 5.65 8.78 1.96
CA ARG A 83 6.57 7.63 2.14
C ARG A 83 6.92 7.40 3.62
N ASP A 84 7.29 8.46 4.34
CA ASP A 84 7.52 8.49 5.79
C ASP A 84 6.76 9.70 6.38
N MET A 85 6.36 9.62 7.65
CA MET A 85 5.60 10.67 8.34
C MET A 85 6.46 11.59 9.22
N LYS A 86 7.76 11.30 9.43
CA LYS A 86 8.60 12.02 10.39
C LYS A 86 8.68 13.52 10.12
N ALA A 87 8.95 13.91 8.88
CA ALA A 87 9.03 15.32 8.50
C ALA A 87 7.68 16.02 8.75
N PHE A 88 6.57 15.38 8.37
CA PHE A 88 5.23 15.89 8.62
C PHE A 88 4.92 16.05 10.12
N ALA A 89 5.24 15.04 10.94
CA ALA A 89 4.98 15.05 12.37
C ALA A 89 5.80 16.11 13.12
N ALA A 90 7.04 16.35 12.66
CA ALA A 90 7.91 17.40 13.20
C ALA A 90 7.55 18.81 12.71
N ALA A 91 6.82 18.93 11.59
CA ALA A 91 6.52 20.22 10.98
C ALA A 91 5.51 21.04 11.81
N GLU A 92 5.80 22.34 11.91
CA GLU A 92 4.87 23.31 12.49
C GLU A 92 3.77 23.69 11.51
N TYR A 93 2.64 24.16 12.04
CA TYR A 93 1.48 24.59 11.26
C TYR A 93 1.83 25.57 10.14
N GLY A 94 2.59 26.64 10.45
CA GLY A 94 2.95 27.66 9.48
C GLY A 94 3.81 27.12 8.33
N ALA A 95 4.66 26.15 8.61
CA ALA A 95 5.53 25.52 7.61
C ALA A 95 4.71 24.65 6.64
N LEU A 96 3.73 23.87 7.14
CA LEU A 96 2.81 23.11 6.28
C LEU A 96 1.77 23.98 5.56
N LEU A 97 1.49 25.18 6.06
CA LEU A 97 0.60 26.12 5.37
C LEU A 97 1.27 26.78 4.16
N SER A 98 2.57 27.10 4.25
CA SER A 98 3.25 27.98 3.30
C SER A 98 4.32 27.30 2.43
N THR A 99 5.01 26.28 2.95
CA THR A 99 6.18 25.67 2.31
C THR A 99 6.15 24.15 2.42
N ASP A 100 4.97 23.54 2.40
CA ASP A 100 4.76 22.09 2.57
C ASP A 100 5.60 21.22 1.63
N SER A 101 5.66 21.57 0.35
CA SER A 101 6.46 20.83 -0.64
C SER A 101 7.95 20.78 -0.29
N HIS A 102 8.49 21.86 0.28
CA HIS A 102 9.88 21.90 0.75
C HIS A 102 10.07 21.20 2.10
N VAL A 103 9.07 21.27 2.99
CA VAL A 103 9.12 20.63 4.31
C VAL A 103 9.05 19.11 4.19
N LEU A 104 8.22 18.60 3.27
CA LEU A 104 7.97 17.19 3.08
C LEU A 104 8.88 16.57 2.00
N ASP A 105 9.34 17.38 1.05
CA ASP A 105 10.36 17.06 0.04
C ASP A 105 10.24 15.63 -0.52
N ALA A 106 11.25 14.78 -0.29
CA ALA A 106 11.33 13.42 -0.84
C ALA A 106 10.25 12.45 -0.31
N ASP A 107 9.57 12.80 0.79
CA ASP A 107 8.52 11.97 1.39
C ASP A 107 7.13 12.26 0.80
N LEU A 108 6.93 13.41 0.14
CA LEU A 108 5.65 13.76 -0.47
C LEU A 108 5.44 13.04 -1.80
N LEU A 109 4.39 12.21 -1.89
CA LEU A 109 4.05 11.46 -3.10
C LEU A 109 2.89 12.09 -3.89
N VAL A 110 1.84 12.46 -3.18
CA VAL A 110 0.60 13.00 -3.75
C VAL A 110 0.03 14.00 -2.77
N GLN A 111 -0.55 15.07 -3.31
CA GLN A 111 -1.25 16.10 -2.55
C GLN A 111 -2.62 16.38 -3.19
N ASN A 112 -3.64 16.51 -2.34
CA ASN A 112 -4.98 16.91 -2.73
C ASN A 112 -5.49 18.02 -1.80
N ASP A 113 -5.92 19.13 -2.37
CA ASP A 113 -6.49 20.27 -1.65
C ASP A 113 -8.01 20.29 -1.85
N ILE A 114 -8.76 20.32 -0.76
CA ILE A 114 -10.22 20.34 -0.73
C ILE A 114 -10.66 21.57 0.05
N TYR A 115 -11.60 22.35 -0.49
CA TYR A 115 -12.18 23.50 0.20
C TYR A 115 -13.58 23.15 0.67
N LEU A 116 -13.80 23.20 1.99
CA LEU A 116 -15.10 22.90 2.60
C LEU A 116 -15.73 24.16 3.16
N ARG A 117 -16.98 24.42 2.79
CA ARG A 117 -17.83 25.43 3.41
C ARG A 117 -18.38 24.90 4.75
N PRO A 118 -18.72 25.78 5.70
CA PRO A 118 -19.42 25.36 6.92
C PRO A 118 -20.72 24.61 6.59
N GLY A 119 -20.87 23.38 7.09
CA GLY A 119 -22.01 22.50 6.82
C GLY A 119 -21.87 21.58 5.60
N GLU A 120 -20.77 21.67 4.85
CA GLU A 120 -20.51 20.86 3.66
C GLU A 120 -19.90 19.49 4.01
N SER A 121 -20.17 18.50 3.14
CA SER A 121 -19.49 17.21 3.14
C SER A 121 -18.90 16.94 1.76
N TYR A 122 -17.75 16.25 1.73
CA TYR A 122 -17.03 15.90 0.52
C TYR A 122 -16.41 14.50 0.66
N SER A 123 -16.66 13.63 -0.32
CA SER A 123 -16.05 12.30 -0.38
C SER A 123 -14.88 12.31 -1.36
N LEU A 124 -13.67 12.11 -0.86
CA LEU A 124 -12.45 11.97 -1.66
C LEU A 124 -12.26 10.49 -2.00
N SER A 125 -12.09 10.19 -3.28
CA SER A 125 -11.75 8.86 -3.78
C SER A 125 -10.67 8.98 -4.84
N VAL A 126 -9.42 8.74 -4.46
CA VAL A 126 -8.25 8.94 -5.33
C VAL A 126 -7.33 7.71 -5.32
N PRO A 127 -6.59 7.43 -6.40
CA PRO A 127 -5.62 6.34 -6.40
C PRO A 127 -4.59 6.52 -5.28
N LEU A 128 -4.33 5.44 -4.55
CA LEU A 128 -3.25 5.40 -3.57
C LEU A 128 -1.94 5.10 -4.32
N ASN A 129 -0.94 5.97 -4.18
CA ASN A 129 0.39 5.71 -4.68
C ASN A 129 0.92 4.41 -4.03
N LYS A 130 1.61 3.59 -4.83
CA LYS A 130 2.10 2.28 -4.39
C LYS A 130 3.07 2.39 -3.22
N GLU A 131 3.84 3.47 -3.18
CA GLU A 131 4.86 3.74 -2.16
C GLU A 131 4.30 4.38 -0.90
N THR A 132 3.04 4.85 -0.91
CA THR A 132 2.40 5.46 0.25
C THR A 132 2.40 4.50 1.43
N GLN A 133 2.94 4.96 2.56
CA GLN A 133 2.86 4.30 3.86
C GLN A 133 1.95 5.04 4.83
N PHE A 134 1.80 6.36 4.65
CA PHE A 134 0.98 7.21 5.50
C PHE A 134 0.09 8.12 4.68
N VAL A 135 -1.11 8.37 5.18
CA VAL A 135 -2.00 9.44 4.71
C VAL A 135 -2.09 10.48 5.81
N ALA A 136 -1.63 11.68 5.54
CA ALA A 136 -1.70 12.79 6.48
C ALA A 136 -2.76 13.79 6.01
N VAL A 137 -3.59 14.26 6.94
CA VAL A 137 -4.66 15.21 6.66
C VAL A 137 -4.48 16.42 7.56
N THR A 138 -4.55 17.61 6.99
CA THR A 138 -4.46 18.88 7.70
C THR A 138 -5.67 19.73 7.40
N ALA A 139 -6.20 20.41 8.41
CA ALA A 139 -7.22 21.43 8.25
C ALA A 139 -6.61 22.80 8.56
N MET A 140 -6.60 23.68 7.56
CA MET A 140 -5.99 25.00 7.66
C MET A 140 -6.95 25.98 8.35
N PHE A 141 -7.07 25.82 9.67
CA PHE A 141 -7.89 26.70 10.52
C PHE A 141 -7.26 28.09 10.68
N ARG A 142 -8.09 29.11 10.81
CA ARG A 142 -7.67 30.49 11.06
C ARG A 142 -6.94 30.66 12.40
N ASN A 143 -7.41 29.95 13.43
CA ASN A 143 -6.82 29.97 14.77
C ASN A 143 -6.79 28.54 15.33
N PRO A 144 -5.81 27.72 14.93
CA PRO A 144 -5.68 26.34 15.40
C PRO A 144 -5.19 26.30 16.86
N ASP A 145 -5.60 25.29 17.61
CA ASP A 145 -5.00 24.99 18.91
C ASP A 145 -3.68 24.22 18.68
N LEU A 146 -2.57 24.96 18.67
CA LEU A 146 -1.23 24.41 18.45
C LEU A 146 -0.75 23.55 19.63
N THR A 147 -1.24 23.81 20.84
CA THR A 147 -0.88 23.04 22.04
C THR A 147 -1.48 21.64 22.00
N ARG A 148 -2.72 21.53 21.51
CA ARG A 148 -3.43 20.25 21.37
C ARG A 148 -3.15 19.51 20.06
N ASP A 149 -2.46 20.16 19.12
CA ASP A 149 -2.14 19.63 17.79
C ASP A 149 -3.38 19.11 17.02
N SER A 150 -4.54 19.73 17.27
CA SER A 150 -5.84 19.22 16.80
C SER A 150 -6.19 19.61 15.36
N TRP A 151 -5.23 20.12 14.60
CA TRP A 151 -5.40 20.61 13.23
C TRP A 151 -4.96 19.58 12.19
N ARG A 152 -4.37 18.47 12.61
CA ARG A 152 -3.87 17.40 11.74
C ARG A 152 -4.20 16.01 12.26
N VAL A 153 -4.22 15.04 11.33
CA VAL A 153 -4.39 13.61 11.58
C VAL A 153 -3.43 12.85 10.67
N VAL A 154 -2.85 11.76 11.16
CA VAL A 154 -2.05 10.82 10.35
C VAL A 154 -2.64 9.43 10.48
N LEU A 155 -2.78 8.75 9.34
CA LEU A 155 -3.26 7.37 9.23
C LEU A 155 -2.17 6.53 8.59
N ALA A 156 -1.79 5.43 9.24
CA ALA A 156 -0.97 4.42 8.56
C ALA A 156 -1.80 3.74 7.47
N LYS A 157 -1.15 3.31 6.38
CA LYS A 157 -1.81 2.57 5.29
C LYS A 157 -2.52 1.31 5.77
N SER A 158 -2.04 0.68 6.83
CA SER A 158 -2.66 -0.50 7.46
C SER A 158 -3.99 -0.19 8.15
N GLU A 159 -4.28 1.08 8.44
CA GLU A 159 -5.55 1.53 9.05
C GLU A 159 -6.61 1.93 8.02
N LEU A 160 -6.28 1.81 6.73
CA LEU A 160 -7.20 2.11 5.64
C LEU A 160 -7.95 0.85 5.24
N ASP A 161 -9.25 1.00 4.99
CA ASP A 161 -10.05 -0.04 4.37
C ASP A 161 -10.09 0.19 2.85
N PRO A 162 -10.00 -0.87 2.04
CA PRO A 162 -10.05 -0.76 0.58
C PRO A 162 -11.40 -0.33 0.01
N ASP A 163 -12.50 -0.51 0.75
CA ASP A 163 -13.85 -0.17 0.29
C ASP A 163 -14.55 0.86 1.20
N LEU A 164 -14.19 0.92 2.49
CA LEU A 164 -14.82 1.82 3.46
C LEU A 164 -14.03 3.12 3.67
N PRO A 165 -14.69 4.30 3.65
CA PRO A 165 -14.03 5.56 3.87
C PRO A 165 -13.67 5.78 5.35
N ARG A 166 -12.52 6.41 5.60
CA ARG A 166 -12.24 7.02 6.91
C ARG A 166 -12.92 8.38 6.99
N SER A 167 -13.73 8.61 8.02
CA SER A 167 -14.45 9.88 8.18
C SER A 167 -13.67 10.88 9.05
N LEU A 168 -13.44 12.09 8.53
CA LEU A 168 -12.91 13.22 9.28
C LEU A 168 -13.95 14.35 9.39
N ILE A 169 -14.02 14.96 10.57
CA ILE A 169 -14.97 16.01 10.91
C ILE A 169 -14.21 17.25 11.33
N LEU A 170 -14.45 18.37 10.66
CA LEU A 170 -14.04 19.69 11.10
C LEU A 170 -15.12 20.21 12.06
N LEU A 171 -14.76 20.37 13.33
CA LEU A 171 -15.63 20.87 14.38
C LEU A 171 -14.90 22.01 15.10
N ASN A 172 -15.48 23.21 15.07
CA ASN A 172 -14.84 24.41 15.59
C ASN A 172 -13.45 24.59 14.95
N GLN A 173 -12.38 24.62 15.74
CA GLN A 173 -11.00 24.76 15.28
C GLN A 173 -10.24 23.41 15.27
N GLN A 174 -10.95 22.29 15.13
CA GLN A 174 -10.39 20.95 15.29
C GLN A 174 -10.77 20.03 14.15
N LEU A 175 -9.82 19.18 13.76
CA LEU A 175 -9.98 18.06 12.86
C LEU A 175 -10.06 16.78 13.68
N LEU A 176 -11.20 16.09 13.60
CA LEU A 176 -11.47 14.87 14.36
C LEU A 176 -11.59 13.68 13.42
N LEU A 177 -10.84 12.62 13.69
CA LEU A 177 -11.03 11.32 13.07
C LEU A 177 -12.17 10.60 13.79
N ARG A 178 -13.17 10.12 13.06
CA ARG A 178 -14.24 9.30 13.64
C ARG A 178 -13.77 7.86 13.77
N ASP A 179 -14.18 7.20 14.85
CA ASP A 179 -14.08 5.75 14.99
C ASP A 179 -14.78 5.03 13.83
N LEU A 180 -14.22 3.88 13.44
CA LEU A 180 -14.86 2.98 12.50
C LEU A 180 -16.19 2.52 13.13
N LYS A 181 -17.30 2.65 12.39
CA LYS A 181 -18.56 2.05 12.84
C LYS A 181 -18.39 0.52 12.75
N GLU A 182 -18.63 -0.16 13.88
CA GLU A 182 -18.79 -1.63 13.92
C GLU A 182 -19.98 -2.09 13.07
#